data_AF-A0A504J4Q0-F1
#
_entry.id   AF-A0A504J4Q0-F1
#
_cell.length_a   1.000
_cell.length_b   1.000
_cell.length_c   1.000
_cell.angle_alpha   90.00
_cell.angle_beta   90.00
_cell.angle_gamma   90.00
#
_symmetry.space_group_name_H-M   'P 1'
#
loop_
_entity.id
_entity.type
_entity.pdbx_description
1 polymer ?
#
loop_
_entity_poly.entity_id
_entity_poly.type
_entity_poly.pdbx_seq_one_letter_code
_entity_poly.pdbx_strand_id
1 'polypeptide(L)'
;MRRYLLLMPILIMSYFGFSQTLQPKVIALKNKKHFCFTTSQAKELAKRIEIGNYNEALVSSLSKQNERLRFLVDKQDSIITTKKEQSQHIAQIVQNKNEVITALGVTIKQKDKKIKRGKLHKLLLTGSIITATTLFISK
;
A
#
# COMPACT_ATOMS: atom_id res chain seq x y z
N MET A 1 17.81 21.96 18.15
CA MET A 1 17.09 22.63 19.26
C MET A 1 17.06 24.17 19.21
N ARG A 2 17.85 24.87 18.38
CA ARG A 2 17.85 26.34 18.34
C ARG A 2 16.66 27.00 17.62
N ARG A 3 15.95 26.28 16.73
CA ARG A 3 14.85 26.86 15.92
C ARG A 3 13.54 27.09 16.68
N TYR A 4 13.33 26.40 17.80
CA TYR A 4 12.14 26.59 18.65
C TYR A 4 12.32 27.70 19.70
N LEU A 5 13.56 28.14 19.94
CA LEU A 5 13.88 29.15 20.96
C LEU A 5 13.33 30.54 20.60
N LEU A 6 13.23 30.85 19.31
CA LEU A 6 12.66 32.11 18.80
C LEU A 6 11.12 32.07 18.66
N LEU A 7 10.52 30.88 18.57
CA LEU A 7 9.05 30.73 18.49
C LEU A 7 8.38 30.90 19.86
N MET A 8 9.07 30.51 20.94
CA MET A 8 8.57 30.64 22.32
C MET A 8 8.24 32.08 22.73
N PRO A 9 9.10 33.09 22.56
CA PRO A 9 8.76 34.47 22.96
C PRO A 9 7.64 35.09 22.10
N ILE A 10 7.49 34.68 20.83
CA ILE A 10 6.40 35.14 19.95
C ILE A 10 5.06 34.56 20.41
N LEU A 11 5.04 33.28 20.80
CA LEU A 11 3.87 32.65 21.42
C LEU A 11 3.53 33.33 22.75
N ILE A 12 4.53 33.63 23.60
CA ILE A 12 4.30 34.27 24.90
C ILE A 12 3.78 35.72 24.75
N MET A 13 4.32 36.53 23.83
CA MET A 13 3.81 37.90 23.59
C MET A 13 2.39 37.94 23.03
N SER A 14 1.98 36.91 22.28
CA SER A 14 0.59 36.79 21.81
C SER A 14 -0.41 36.36 22.90
N TYR A 15 0.04 35.94 24.09
CA TYR A 15 -0.87 35.75 25.23
C TYR A 15 -1.10 37.04 26.04
N PHE A 16 -0.14 37.97 26.07
CA PHE A 16 -0.22 39.18 26.90
C PHE A 16 -1.05 40.33 26.30
N GLY A 17 -1.30 40.33 24.98
CA GLY A 17 -2.08 41.38 24.32
C GLY A 17 -3.61 41.22 24.40
N PHE A 18 -4.12 40.08 24.87
CA PHE A 18 -5.50 39.67 24.55
C PHE A 18 -6.53 39.80 25.68
N SER A 19 -6.13 40.10 26.92
CA SER A 19 -7.03 40.07 28.08
C SER A 19 -7.38 41.43 28.68
N GLN A 20 -6.69 42.52 28.30
CA GLN A 20 -6.83 43.80 29.01
C GLN A 20 -8.09 44.61 28.63
N THR A 21 -8.69 44.41 27.45
CA THR A 21 -9.83 45.23 26.98
C THR A 21 -11.21 44.65 27.29
N LEU A 22 -11.28 43.38 27.69
CA LEU A 22 -12.54 42.66 27.92
C LEU A 22 -12.72 42.30 29.41
N GLN A 23 -12.44 43.25 30.30
CA GLN A 23 -12.71 43.06 31.72
C GLN A 23 -14.20 43.34 32.01
N PRO A 24 -14.94 42.38 32.59
CA PRO A 24 -16.33 42.59 32.96
C PRO A 24 -16.44 43.63 34.09
N LYS A 25 -17.43 44.52 34.00
CA LYS A 25 -17.79 45.41 35.09
C LYS A 25 -18.53 44.61 36.16
N VAL A 26 -17.97 44.55 37.38
CA VAL A 26 -18.62 43.86 38.50
C VAL A 26 -19.65 44.79 39.13
N ILE A 27 -20.92 44.40 39.11
CA ILE A 27 -22.03 45.13 39.73
C ILE A 27 -22.62 44.24 40.82
N ALA A 28 -22.76 44.77 42.04
CA ALA A 28 -23.47 44.09 43.11
C ALA A 28 -24.96 44.40 42.99
N LEU A 29 -25.78 43.38 42.68
CA LEU A 29 -27.24 43.49 42.64
C LEU A 29 -27.83 42.46 43.61
N LYS A 30 -28.70 42.88 44.52
CA LYS A 30 -29.36 41.98 45.51
C LYS A 30 -28.36 41.07 46.26
N ASN A 31 -27.27 41.64 46.78
CA ASN A 31 -26.20 40.93 47.50
C ASN A 31 -25.44 39.85 46.69
N LYS A 32 -25.59 39.81 45.35
CA LYS A 32 -24.85 38.93 44.45
C LYS A 32 -23.98 39.74 43.50
N LYS A 33 -22.77 39.27 43.24
CA LYS A 33 -21.84 39.87 42.26
C LYS A 33 -22.25 39.41 40.86
N HIS A 34 -22.57 40.36 39.99
CA HIS A 34 -22.87 40.12 38.58
C HIS A 34 -21.75 40.71 37.72
N PHE A 35 -21.31 39.95 36.71
CA PHE A 35 -20.34 40.38 35.72
C PHE A 35 -21.10 40.91 34.51
N CYS A 36 -21.03 42.21 34.27
CA CYS A 36 -21.74 42.87 33.18
C CYS A 36 -20.75 43.38 32.14
N PHE A 37 -21.02 43.09 30.88
CA PHE A 37 -20.29 43.63 29.74
C PHE A 37 -21.08 44.79 29.13
N THR A 38 -20.38 45.78 28.58
CA THR A 38 -21.02 46.77 27.71
C THR A 38 -21.47 46.10 26.40
N THR A 39 -22.43 46.70 25.69
CA THR A 39 -22.91 46.19 24.39
C THR A 39 -21.78 46.01 23.37
N SER A 40 -20.78 46.90 23.39
CA SER A 40 -19.57 46.80 22.55
C SER A 40 -18.72 45.58 22.91
N GLN A 41 -18.46 45.36 24.21
CA GLN A 41 -17.72 44.18 24.69
C GLN A 41 -18.46 42.87 24.40
N ALA A 42 -19.78 42.85 24.55
CA ALA A 42 -20.60 41.70 24.20
C ALA A 42 -20.56 41.38 22.70
N LYS A 43 -20.55 42.41 21.83
CA LYS A 43 -20.42 42.24 20.38
C LYS A 43 -19.05 41.68 19.98
N GLU A 44 -17.98 42.16 20.59
CA GLU A 44 -16.62 41.61 20.40
C GLU A 44 -16.54 40.16 20.86
N LEU A 45 -17.13 39.83 22.01
CA LEU A 45 -17.17 38.46 22.52
C LEU A 45 -17.97 37.53 21.60
N ALA A 46 -19.13 37.98 21.12
CA ALA A 46 -19.97 37.21 20.20
C ALA A 46 -19.23 36.88 18.89
N LYS A 47 -18.54 37.86 18.29
CA LYS A 47 -17.71 37.63 17.09
C LYS A 47 -16.62 36.59 17.34
N ARG A 48 -15.95 36.66 18.49
CA ARG A 48 -14.88 35.72 18.85
C ARG A 48 -15.41 34.29 19.05
N ILE A 49 -16.57 34.16 19.69
CA ILE A 49 -17.25 32.86 19.85
C ILE A 49 -17.63 32.29 18.47
N GLU A 50 -18.19 33.12 17.59
CA GLU A 50 -18.58 32.68 16.24
C GLU A 50 -17.37 32.23 15.42
N ILE A 51 -16.26 32.98 15.46
CA ILE A 51 -15.00 32.57 14.82
C ILE A 51 -14.46 31.28 15.44
N GLY A 52 -14.53 31.12 16.76
CA GLY A 52 -14.14 29.90 17.46
C GLY A 52 -14.93 28.69 16.97
N ASN A 53 -16.26 28.81 16.93
CA ASN A 53 -17.15 27.76 16.45
C ASN A 53 -16.89 27.41 14.97
N TYR A 54 -16.67 28.42 14.13
CA TYR A 54 -16.33 28.20 12.73
C TYR A 54 -15.00 27.43 12.58
N ASN A 55 -13.98 27.84 13.33
CA ASN A 55 -12.67 27.16 13.30
C ASN A 55 -12.78 25.72 13.80
N GLU A 56 -13.55 25.45 14.85
CA GLU A 56 -13.78 24.10 15.36
C GLU A 56 -14.50 23.23 14.33
N ALA A 57 -15.53 23.76 13.66
CA ALA A 57 -16.21 23.08 12.57
C ALA A 57 -15.27 22.78 11.39
N LEU A 58 -14.40 23.72 11.04
CA LEU A 58 -13.40 23.55 10.00
C LEU A 58 -12.38 22.45 10.37
N VAL A 59 -11.85 22.48 11.59
CA VAL A 59 -10.93 21.46 12.11
C VAL A 59 -11.58 20.09 12.11
N SER A 60 -12.84 19.99 12.56
CA SER A 60 -13.60 18.74 12.54
C SER A 60 -13.77 18.19 11.12
N SER A 61 -14.11 19.05 10.16
CA SER A 61 -14.24 18.67 8.74
C SER A 61 -12.92 18.18 8.15
N LEU A 62 -11.84 18.93 8.36
CA LEU A 62 -10.50 18.56 7.89
C LEU A 62 -9.99 17.27 8.55
N SER A 63 -10.27 17.05 9.83
CA SER A 63 -9.90 15.81 10.53
C SER A 63 -10.59 14.61 9.90
N LYS A 64 -11.91 14.71 9.64
CA LYS A 64 -12.67 13.64 8.96
C LYS A 64 -12.15 13.36 7.55
N GLN A 65 -11.79 14.41 6.80
CA GLN A 65 -11.17 14.24 5.48
C GLN A 65 -9.81 13.54 5.58
N ASN A 66 -8.97 13.91 6.54
CA ASN A 66 -7.68 13.26 6.76
C ASN A 66 -7.83 11.79 7.15
N GLU A 67 -8.79 11.44 8.02
CA GLU A 67 -9.09 10.05 8.35
C GLU A 67 -9.53 9.25 7.13
N ARG A 68 -10.40 9.83 6.30
CA ARG A 68 -10.82 9.19 5.03
C ARG A 68 -9.63 8.97 4.10
N LEU A 69 -8.75 9.95 3.95
CA LEU A 69 -7.57 9.83 3.11
C LEU A 69 -6.62 8.75 3.63
N ARG A 70 -6.38 8.70 4.95
CA ARG A 70 -5.57 7.64 5.56
C ARG A 70 -6.14 6.25 5.30
N PHE A 71 -7.45 6.08 5.49
CA PHE A 71 -8.11 4.82 5.19
C PHE A 71 -7.96 4.40 3.71
N LEU A 72 -8.06 5.36 2.78
CA LEU A 72 -7.86 5.07 1.36
C LEU A 72 -6.42 4.64 1.05
N VAL A 73 -5.42 5.29 1.67
CA VAL A 73 -4.01 4.91 1.54
C VAL A 73 -3.78 3.50 2.08
N ASP A 74 -4.27 3.19 3.28
CA ASP A 74 -4.13 1.86 3.88
C ASP A 74 -4.77 0.76 3.00
N LYS A 75 -5.92 1.06 2.41
CA LYS A 75 -6.58 0.15 1.46
C LYS A 75 -5.78 -0.02 0.17
N GLN A 76 -5.21 1.06 -0.36
CA GLN A 76 -4.37 1.00 -1.55
C GLN A 76 -3.12 0.13 -1.29
N ASP A 77 -2.45 0.33 -0.16
CA ASP A 77 -1.26 -0.44 0.21
C ASP A 77 -1.57 -1.93 0.39
N SER A 78 -2.73 -2.25 0.98
CA SER A 78 -3.21 -3.64 1.10
C SER A 78 -3.43 -4.29 -0.29
N ILE A 79 -4.04 -3.55 -1.22
CA ILE A 79 -4.25 -4.03 -2.60
C ILE A 79 -2.91 -4.24 -3.31
N ILE A 80 -1.97 -3.29 -3.19
CA ILE A 80 -0.64 -3.39 -3.79
C ILE A 80 0.09 -4.63 -3.27
N THR A 81 0.05 -4.86 -1.96
CA THR A 81 0.67 -6.02 -1.31
C THR A 81 0.10 -7.33 -1.86
N THR A 82 -1.23 -7.43 -1.92
CA THR A 82 -1.93 -8.60 -2.48
C THR A 82 -1.55 -8.84 -3.94
N LYS A 83 -1.49 -7.76 -4.74
CA LYS A 83 -1.12 -7.86 -6.16
C LYS A 83 0.34 -8.27 -6.37
N LYS A 84 1.24 -7.81 -5.49
CA LYS A 84 2.64 -8.20 -5.50
C LYS A 84 2.80 -9.69 -5.21
N GLU A 85 2.10 -10.21 -4.20
CA GLU A 85 2.07 -11.64 -3.89
C GLU A 85 1.53 -12.46 -5.07
N GLN A 86 0.40 -12.06 -5.65
CA GLN A 86 -0.14 -12.70 -6.86
C GLN A 86 0.88 -12.73 -8.01
N SER A 87 1.59 -11.63 -8.24
CA SER A 87 2.62 -11.55 -9.27
C SER A 87 3.80 -12.51 -8.99
N GLN A 88 4.26 -12.59 -7.74
CA GLN A 88 5.32 -13.53 -7.33
C GLN A 88 4.88 -14.99 -7.54
N HIS A 89 3.64 -15.33 -7.18
CA HIS A 89 3.08 -16.66 -7.41
C HIS A 89 3.02 -17.00 -8.90
N ILE A 90 2.58 -16.06 -9.74
CA ILE A 90 2.57 -16.26 -11.20
C ILE A 90 3.99 -16.46 -11.74
N ALA A 91 4.96 -15.69 -11.28
CA ALA A 91 6.36 -15.83 -11.68
C ALA A 91 6.90 -17.22 -11.33
N GLN A 92 6.61 -17.73 -10.13
CA GLN A 92 6.97 -19.08 -9.71
C GLN A 92 6.29 -20.16 -10.57
N ILE A 93 4.99 -20.00 -10.87
CA ILE A 93 4.29 -20.94 -11.76
C ILE A 93 4.94 -20.98 -13.14
N VAL A 94 5.32 -19.83 -13.69
CA VAL A 94 6.01 -19.74 -14.99
C VAL A 94 7.37 -20.43 -14.92
N GLN A 95 8.14 -20.19 -13.87
CA GLN A 95 9.43 -20.86 -13.67
C GLN A 95 9.25 -22.38 -13.60
N ASN A 96 8.33 -22.88 -12.76
CA ASN A 96 8.04 -24.30 -12.63
C ASN A 96 7.62 -24.92 -13.97
N LYS A 97 6.79 -24.22 -14.75
CA LYS A 97 6.39 -24.68 -16.09
C LYS A 97 7.58 -24.76 -17.04
N ASN A 98 8.50 -23.79 -17.01
CA ASN A 98 9.70 -23.82 -17.83
C ASN A 98 10.62 -24.99 -17.44
N GLU A 99 10.79 -25.27 -16.15
CA GLU A 99 11.55 -26.43 -15.66
C GLU A 99 10.92 -27.74 -16.14
N VAL A 100 9.58 -27.86 -16.10
CA VAL A 100 8.87 -29.03 -16.63
C VAL A 100 9.05 -29.16 -18.15
N ILE A 101 8.93 -28.06 -18.91
CA ILE A 101 9.10 -28.07 -20.37
C ILE A 101 10.51 -28.51 -20.74
N THR A 102 11.53 -28.02 -20.04
CA THR A 102 12.93 -28.41 -20.29
C THR A 102 13.16 -29.89 -19.97
N ALA A 103 12.64 -30.39 -18.85
CA ALA A 103 12.71 -31.80 -18.47
C ALA A 103 12.00 -32.72 -19.49
N LEU A 104 10.81 -32.33 -19.96
CA LEU A 104 10.09 -33.02 -21.01
C LEU A 104 10.88 -33.03 -22.32
N GLY A 105 11.50 -31.90 -22.69
CA GLY A 105 12.36 -31.79 -23.87
C GLY A 105 13.55 -32.75 -23.82
N VAL A 106 14.20 -32.90 -22.66
CA VAL A 106 15.26 -33.89 -22.46
C VAL A 106 14.72 -35.31 -22.61
N THR A 107 13.57 -35.61 -22.01
CA THR A 107 12.93 -36.94 -22.06
C THR A 107 12.55 -37.33 -23.48
N ILE A 108 11.98 -36.40 -24.27
CA ILE A 108 11.65 -36.61 -25.68
C ILE A 108 12.92 -36.91 -26.47
N LYS A 109 13.98 -36.12 -26.31
CA LYS A 109 15.28 -36.37 -26.98
C LYS A 109 15.85 -37.75 -26.64
N GLN A 110 15.74 -38.20 -25.40
CA GLN A 110 16.18 -39.53 -24.98
C GLN A 110 15.32 -40.64 -25.60
N LYS A 111 14.00 -40.48 -25.64
CA LYS A 111 13.07 -41.42 -26.28
C LYS A 111 13.33 -41.51 -27.79
N ASP A 112 13.54 -40.39 -28.46
CA ASP A 112 13.89 -40.36 -29.89
C ASP A 112 15.19 -41.11 -30.18
N LYS A 113 16.23 -40.90 -29.35
CA LYS A 113 17.48 -41.67 -29.47
C LYS A 113 17.25 -43.18 -29.30
N LYS A 114 16.43 -43.59 -28.32
CA LYS A 114 16.06 -45.00 -28.12
C LYS A 114 15.30 -45.57 -29.32
N ILE A 115 14.35 -44.82 -29.88
CA ILE A 115 13.58 -45.23 -31.07
C ILE A 115 14.51 -45.37 -32.28
N LYS A 116 15.40 -44.41 -32.54
CA LYS A 116 16.38 -44.49 -33.63
C LYS A 116 17.29 -45.70 -33.50
N ARG A 117 17.81 -45.98 -32.29
CA ARG A 117 18.62 -47.18 -32.02
C ARG A 117 17.82 -48.46 -32.24
N GLY A 118 16.56 -48.51 -31.79
CA GLY A 118 15.68 -49.66 -32.02
C GLY A 118 15.39 -49.90 -33.51
N LYS A 119 15.18 -48.84 -34.30
CA LYS A 119 15.02 -48.93 -35.76
C LYS A 119 16.29 -49.46 -36.44
N LEU A 120 17.47 -48.96 -36.06
CA LEU A 120 18.76 -49.45 -36.56
C LEU A 120 18.97 -50.92 -36.21
N HIS A 121 18.71 -51.32 -34.96
CA HIS A 121 18.83 -52.70 -34.53
C HIS A 121 17.89 -53.63 -35.30
N LYS A 122 16.65 -53.19 -35.57
CA LYS A 122 15.73 -53.95 -36.42
C LYS A 122 16.29 -54.12 -37.83
N LEU A 123 16.77 -53.05 -38.47
CA LEU A 123 17.36 -53.11 -39.82
C LEU A 123 18.58 -54.04 -39.88
N LEU A 124 19.46 -53.98 -38.88
CA LEU A 124 20.62 -54.86 -38.79
C LEU A 124 20.21 -56.34 -38.65
N LEU A 125 19.20 -56.63 -37.82
CA LEU A 125 18.65 -57.97 -37.69
C LEU A 125 18.06 -58.46 -39.01
N THR A 126 17.21 -57.69 -39.68
CA THR A 126 16.64 -58.10 -40.98
C THR A 126 17.73 -58.30 -42.02
N GLY A 127 18.72 -57.40 -42.09
CA GLY A 127 19.86 -57.54 -43.01
C GLY A 127 20.66 -58.81 -42.75
N SER A 128 20.94 -59.13 -41.48
CA SER A 128 21.68 -60.35 -41.10
C SER A 128 20.91 -61.63 -41.40
N ILE A 129 19.58 -61.61 -41.29
CA ILE A 129 18.73 -62.77 -41.62
C ILE A 129 18.75 -62.98 -43.14
N ILE A 130 18.64 -61.92 -43.93
CA ILE A 130 18.67 -62.01 -45.40
C ILE A 130 20.00 -62.56 -45.91
N THR A 131 21.13 -62.08 -45.36
CA THR A 131 22.45 -62.58 -45.77
C THR A 131 22.68 -64.02 -45.33
N ALA A 132 22.17 -64.42 -44.15
CA ALA A 132 22.25 -65.80 -43.69
C ALA A 132 21.40 -66.74 -44.56
N THR A 133 20.18 -66.35 -44.94
CA THR A 133 19.32 -67.18 -45.80
C THR A 133 19.87 -67.31 -47.21
N THR A 134 20.43 -66.25 -47.80
CA THR A 134 21.06 -66.36 -49.14
C THR A 134 22.31 -67.24 -49.13
N LEU A 135 23.13 -67.19 -48.07
CA LEU A 135 24.28 -68.08 -47.88
C LEU A 135 23.86 -69.55 -47.72
N PHE A 136 22.75 -69.82 -47.02
CA PHE A 136 22.22 -71.17 -46.85
C PHE A 136 21.60 -71.73 -48.14
N ILE A 137 20.98 -70.89 -48.97
CA ILE A 137 20.39 -71.31 -50.26
C ILE A 137 21.45 -71.47 -51.36
N SER A 138 22.56 -70.72 -51.26
CA SER A 138 23.68 -70.77 -52.21
C SER A 138 24.64 -71.94 -51.99
N LYS A 139 24.37 -72.82 -51.02
CA LYS A 139 25.21 -73.97 -50.64
C LYS A 139 24.48 -75.26 -50.95
#